data_AF-A0A920J2X9-F1
#
_entry.id   AF-A0A920J2X9-F1
#
_cell.length_a   1.000
_cell.length_b   1.000
_cell.length_c   1.000
_cell.angle_alpha   90.00
_cell.angle_beta   90.00
_cell.angle_gamma   90.00
#
_symmetry.space_group_name_H-M   'P 1'
#
loop_
_entity.id
_entity.type
_entity.pdbx_description
1 polymer ?
#
loop_
_entity_poly.entity_id
_entity_poly.type
_entity_poly.pdbx_seq_one_letter_code
_entity_poly.pdbx_strand_id
1 'polypeptide(L)'
;MIVDSQFPEVYETILYEINKLGGNSVDYVINTHFHFDHAEGNRAFGPLGADIIAHENSMDYFLNGTNINMVGLEWPQQPYEPLAVPRFTFTDSMSLNLNGHTIEVLHFGPAHTTGDIFYIF
;
A
#
# COMPACT_ATOMS: atom_id res chain seq x y z
N MET A 1 0.97 -10.84 4.39
CA MET A 1 0.94 -9.36 4.36
C MET A 1 2.27 -8.88 3.82
N ILE A 2 2.25 -7.85 2.97
CA ILE A 2 3.44 -7.10 2.56
C ILE A 2 3.25 -5.60 2.88
N VAL A 3 4.35 -4.89 3.08
CA VAL A 3 4.38 -3.42 3.20
C VAL A 3 4.94 -2.90 1.90
N ASP A 4 4.15 -2.07 1.22
CA ASP A 4 4.35 -1.61 -0.15
C ASP A 4 4.43 -2.75 -1.19
N SER A 5 4.01 -2.45 -2.41
CA SER A 5 3.85 -3.42 -3.50
C SER A 5 4.80 -3.18 -4.66
N GLN A 6 5.63 -2.13 -4.60
CA GLN A 6 6.52 -1.69 -5.66
C GLN A 6 5.75 -1.52 -6.98
N PHE A 7 6.13 -2.27 -8.02
CA PHE A 7 5.60 -2.19 -9.37
C PHE A 7 4.90 -3.50 -9.77
N PRO A 8 3.87 -3.46 -10.63
CA PRO A 8 3.21 -4.66 -11.10
C PRO A 8 4.20 -5.66 -11.70
N GLU A 9 5.20 -5.23 -12.44
CA GLU A 9 6.17 -6.06 -13.16
C GLU A 9 6.96 -7.02 -12.26
N VAL A 10 7.06 -6.74 -10.96
CA VAL A 10 7.81 -7.56 -10.01
C VAL A 10 6.93 -8.52 -9.20
N TYR A 11 5.60 -8.53 -9.41
CA TYR A 11 4.66 -9.30 -8.59
C TYR A 11 4.99 -10.81 -8.56
N GLU A 12 5.39 -11.39 -9.69
CA GLU A 12 5.75 -12.81 -9.77
C GLU A 12 6.99 -13.14 -8.96
N THR A 13 8.00 -12.25 -8.99
CA THR A 13 9.23 -12.40 -8.19
C THR A 13 8.91 -12.32 -6.70
N ILE A 14 8.06 -11.38 -6.29
CA ILE A 14 7.61 -11.25 -4.90
C ILE A 14 6.86 -12.51 -4.45
N LEU A 15 5.89 -12.98 -5.24
CA LEU A 15 5.14 -14.20 -4.92
C LEU A 15 6.02 -15.45 -4.88
N TYR A 16 7.01 -15.54 -5.77
CA TYR A 16 7.99 -16.62 -5.77
C TYR A 16 8.79 -16.67 -4.46
N GLU A 17 9.29 -15.54 -3.98
CA GLU A 17 10.03 -15.48 -2.72
C GLU A 17 9.11 -15.72 -1.50
N ILE A 18 7.88 -15.21 -1.51
CA ILE A 18 6.86 -15.54 -0.50
C ILE A 18 6.61 -17.05 -0.46
N ASN A 19 6.54 -17.71 -1.62
CA ASN A 19 6.32 -19.14 -1.68
C ASN A 19 7.45 -19.96 -1.05
N LYS A 20 8.70 -19.53 -1.25
CA LYS A 20 9.86 -20.14 -0.59
C LYS A 20 9.84 -20.00 0.93
N LEU A 21 9.17 -18.97 1.45
CA LEU A 21 8.94 -18.77 2.88
C LEU A 21 7.72 -19.53 3.43
N GLY A 22 7.03 -20.31 2.60
CA GLY A 22 5.86 -21.11 2.98
C GLY A 22 4.51 -20.40 2.80
N GLY A 23 4.49 -19.20 2.21
CA GLY A 23 3.26 -18.53 1.78
C GLY A 23 2.75 -19.06 0.44
N ASN A 24 1.54 -18.67 0.07
CA ASN A 24 0.93 -19.01 -1.23
C ASN A 24 0.17 -17.84 -1.86
N SER A 25 -0.20 -16.84 -1.06
CA SER A 25 -0.89 -15.61 -1.48
C SER A 25 -0.42 -14.41 -0.66
N VAL A 26 -0.82 -13.23 -1.10
CA VAL A 26 -0.75 -12.00 -0.31
C VAL A 26 -2.18 -11.62 0.07
N ASP A 27 -2.53 -11.79 1.34
CA ASP A 27 -3.89 -11.44 1.81
C ASP A 27 -4.04 -9.93 2.03
N TYR A 28 -2.95 -9.24 2.37
CA TYR A 28 -2.94 -7.81 2.69
C TYR A 28 -1.74 -7.12 2.07
N VAL A 29 -1.97 -6.00 1.38
CA VAL A 29 -0.97 -5.00 1.02
C VAL A 29 -1.24 -3.76 1.84
N ILE A 30 -0.23 -3.25 2.54
CA ILE A 30 -0.36 -1.98 3.27
C ILE A 30 0.56 -0.97 2.62
N ASN A 31 0.01 0.13 2.11
CA ASN A 31 0.81 1.19 1.50
C ASN A 31 1.26 2.21 2.54
N THR A 32 2.57 2.43 2.63
CA THR A 32 3.18 3.46 3.49
C THR A 32 2.68 4.86 3.13
N HIS A 33 2.49 5.12 1.84
CA HIS A 33 1.92 6.34 1.26
C HIS A 33 1.56 6.10 -0.22
N PHE A 34 1.01 7.13 -0.90
CA PHE A 34 0.42 7.00 -2.24
C PHE A 34 1.41 6.85 -3.41
N HIS A 35 2.70 7.18 -3.26
CA HIS A 35 3.59 7.25 -4.42
C HIS A 35 3.72 5.92 -5.18
N PHE A 36 3.84 6.00 -6.51
CA PHE A 36 3.83 4.82 -7.38
C PHE A 36 4.96 3.84 -7.05
N ASP A 37 6.13 4.30 -6.64
CA ASP A 37 7.25 3.41 -6.27
C ASP A 37 6.97 2.58 -5.02
N HIS A 38 5.91 2.91 -4.29
CA HIS A 38 5.40 2.18 -3.13
C HIS A 38 4.09 1.43 -3.42
N ALA A 39 3.21 1.98 -4.25
CA ALA A 39 1.84 1.51 -4.40
C ALA A 39 1.49 0.90 -5.76
N GLU A 40 2.28 1.10 -6.82
CA GLU A 40 1.87 0.75 -8.19
C GLU A 40 1.54 -0.73 -8.36
N GLY A 41 2.24 -1.61 -7.62
CA GLY A 41 2.00 -3.04 -7.57
C GLY A 41 0.64 -3.45 -7.03
N ASN A 42 -0.13 -2.53 -6.42
CA ASN A 42 -1.53 -2.75 -6.08
C ASN A 42 -2.35 -3.18 -7.31
N ARG A 43 -1.98 -2.70 -8.50
CA ARG A 43 -2.61 -3.09 -9.77
C ARG A 43 -2.41 -4.55 -10.14
N ALA A 44 -1.41 -5.22 -9.56
CA ALA A 44 -1.26 -6.67 -9.66
C ALA A 44 -1.91 -7.38 -8.47
N PHE A 45 -1.60 -6.97 -7.24
CA PHE A 45 -2.02 -7.70 -6.03
C PHE A 45 -3.52 -7.60 -5.74
N GLY A 46 -4.15 -6.45 -6.02
CA GLY A 46 -5.58 -6.26 -5.85
C GLY A 46 -6.42 -7.25 -6.67
N PRO A 47 -6.21 -7.35 -7.99
CA PRO A 47 -6.84 -8.37 -8.84
C PRO A 47 -6.54 -9.83 -8.42
N LEU A 48 -5.41 -10.08 -7.75
CA LEU A 48 -5.06 -11.39 -7.19
C LEU A 48 -5.76 -11.68 -5.84
N GLY A 49 -6.55 -10.74 -5.32
CA GLY A 49 -7.38 -10.91 -4.13
C GLY A 49 -6.80 -10.31 -2.85
N ALA A 50 -5.70 -9.55 -2.92
CA ALA A 50 -5.15 -8.88 -1.76
C ALA A 50 -6.02 -7.70 -1.32
N ASP A 51 -6.22 -7.55 -0.02
CA ASP A 51 -6.85 -6.39 0.56
C ASP A 51 -5.84 -5.26 0.75
N ILE A 52 -6.14 -4.11 0.16
CA ILE A 52 -5.27 -2.94 0.23
C ILE A 52 -5.69 -2.08 1.42
N ILE A 53 -4.72 -1.72 2.26
CA ILE A 53 -4.87 -0.87 3.43
C ILE A 53 -4.00 0.38 3.25
N ALA A 54 -4.57 1.56 3.48
CA ALA A 54 -3.85 2.83 3.48
C ALA A 54 -4.50 3.83 4.45
N HIS A 55 -3.85 4.96 4.70
CA HIS A 55 -4.47 6.08 5.43
C HIS A 55 -5.64 6.69 4.62
N GLU A 56 -6.66 7.22 5.29
CA GLU A 56 -7.84 7.80 4.62
C GLU A 56 -7.50 8.94 3.65
N ASN A 57 -6.51 9.78 3.98
CA ASN A 57 -6.08 10.87 3.09
C ASN A 57 -5.53 10.38 1.75
N SER A 58 -5.01 9.15 1.69
CA SER A 58 -4.51 8.57 0.43
C SER A 58 -5.65 8.08 -0.47
N MET A 59 -6.86 7.86 0.08
CA MET A 59 -7.99 7.31 -0.68
C MET A 59 -8.38 8.22 -1.85
N ASP A 60 -8.45 9.53 -1.63
CA ASP A 60 -8.79 10.49 -2.68
C ASP A 60 -7.77 10.48 -3.82
N TYR A 61 -6.48 10.31 -3.50
CA TYR A 61 -5.42 10.20 -4.50
C TYR A 61 -5.50 8.88 -5.27
N PHE A 62 -5.81 7.75 -4.61
CA PHE A 62 -6.05 6.49 -5.29
C PHE A 62 -7.25 6.56 -6.25
N LEU A 63 -8.33 7.24 -5.86
CA LEU A 63 -9.54 7.35 -6.69
C LEU A 63 -9.39 8.33 -7.86
N ASN A 64 -8.68 9.44 -7.67
CA ASN A 64 -8.70 10.56 -8.62
C ASN A 64 -7.34 10.87 -9.25
N GLY A 65 -6.25 10.29 -8.75
CA GLY A 65 -4.89 10.68 -9.10
C GLY A 65 -4.51 12.04 -8.54
N THR A 66 -3.22 12.37 -8.59
CA THR A 66 -2.68 13.68 -8.25
C THR A 66 -1.26 13.82 -8.81
N ASN A 67 -0.73 15.05 -8.84
CA ASN A 67 0.69 15.25 -9.04
C ASN A 67 1.43 14.86 -7.75
N ILE A 68 2.47 14.05 -7.88
CA ILE A 68 3.36 13.68 -6.78
C ILE A 68 4.72 14.35 -6.93
N ASN A 69 5.44 14.53 -5.82
CA ASN A 69 6.77 15.14 -5.82
C ASN A 69 7.86 14.06 -5.85
N MET A 70 8.62 14.01 -6.94
CA MET A 70 9.77 13.12 -7.15
C MET A 70 11.09 13.88 -6.99
N VAL A 71 11.24 14.60 -5.87
CA VAL A 71 12.44 15.37 -5.51
C VAL A 71 12.87 16.33 -6.63
N GLY A 72 12.14 17.44 -6.76
CA GLY A 72 12.41 18.48 -7.75
C GLY A 72 11.78 18.24 -9.12
N LEU A 73 11.03 17.15 -9.27
CA LEU A 73 10.16 16.88 -10.42
C LEU A 73 8.72 16.63 -9.92
N GLU A 74 7.74 17.28 -10.54
CA GLU A 74 6.34 16.88 -10.37
C GLU A 74 5.98 15.80 -11.39
N TRP A 75 5.34 14.73 -10.92
CA TRP A 75 4.91 13.62 -11.77
C TRP A 75 3.39 13.42 -11.67
N PRO A 76 2.65 13.41 -12.79
CA PRO A 76 1.20 13.20 -12.78
C PRO A 76 0.85 11.71 -12.58
N GLN A 77 0.67 11.29 -11.32
CA GLN A 77 0.28 9.93 -11.00
C GLN A 77 -1.23 9.74 -11.22
N GLN A 78 -1.57 8.72 -12.02
CA GLN A 78 -2.93 8.45 -12.43
C GLN A 78 -3.73 7.74 -11.32
N PRO A 79 -5.07 7.86 -11.32
CA PRO A 79 -5.92 7.06 -10.45
C PRO A 79 -5.73 5.55 -10.68
N TYR A 80 -6.12 4.78 -9.69
CA TYR A 80 -6.00 3.34 -9.64
C TYR A 80 -7.35 2.69 -9.98
N GLU A 81 -7.29 1.51 -10.58
CA GLU A 81 -8.47 0.72 -10.90
C GLU A 81 -9.21 0.28 -9.63
N PRO A 82 -10.53 -0.02 -9.68
CA PRO A 82 -11.32 -0.31 -8.48
C PRO A 82 -10.81 -1.45 -7.59
N LEU A 83 -10.04 -2.40 -8.13
CA LEU A 83 -9.42 -3.47 -7.34
C LEU A 83 -8.06 -3.09 -6.76
N ALA A 84 -7.47 -1.99 -7.22
CA ALA A 84 -6.15 -1.50 -6.83
C ALA A 84 -6.21 -0.29 -5.87
N VAL A 85 -7.41 0.14 -5.48
CA VAL A 85 -7.62 1.16 -4.44
C VAL A 85 -7.73 0.54 -3.04
N PRO A 86 -7.40 1.28 -1.96
CA PRO A 86 -7.61 0.81 -0.59
C PRO A 86 -9.04 0.36 -0.34
N ARG A 87 -9.20 -0.86 0.17
CA ARG A 87 -10.49 -1.38 0.65
C ARG A 87 -10.72 -1.02 2.12
N PHE A 88 -9.64 -0.89 2.87
CA PHE A 88 -9.67 -0.48 4.27
C PHE A 88 -8.83 0.77 4.46
N THR A 89 -9.39 1.72 5.20
CA THR A 89 -8.68 2.92 5.63
C THR A 89 -8.75 3.09 7.13
N PHE A 90 -7.88 3.95 7.65
CA PHE A 90 -7.88 4.38 9.04
C PHE A 90 -7.49 5.85 9.14
N THR A 91 -7.74 6.42 10.31
CA THR A 91 -7.43 7.83 10.64
C THR A 91 -6.12 7.87 11.45
N ASP A 92 -6.18 7.82 12.78
CA ASP A 92 -5.00 8.02 13.63
C ASP A 92 -4.17 6.74 13.78
N SER A 93 -4.84 5.60 13.95
CA SER A 93 -4.17 4.31 14.16
C SER A 93 -5.04 3.11 13.76
N MET A 94 -4.39 1.98 13.54
CA MET A 94 -4.98 0.67 13.34
C MET A 94 -4.10 -0.38 14.01
N SER A 95 -4.72 -1.39 14.64
CA SER A 95 -4.01 -2.56 15.16
C SER A 95 -4.37 -3.77 14.32
N LEU A 96 -3.35 -4.42 13.76
CA LEU A 96 -3.48 -5.62 12.95
C LEU A 96 -2.97 -6.83 13.73
N ASN A 97 -3.83 -7.81 13.96
CA ASN A 97 -3.46 -9.07 14.60
C ASN A 97 -3.35 -10.17 13.55
N LEU A 98 -2.13 -10.45 13.11
CA LEU A 98 -1.84 -11.36 12.01
C LEU A 98 -0.85 -12.43 12.47
N ASN A 99 -1.20 -13.70 12.28
CA ASN A 99 -0.32 -14.85 12.57
C ASN A 99 0.30 -14.81 13.99
N GLY A 100 -0.48 -14.41 14.99
CA GLY A 100 -0.02 -14.32 16.39
C GLY A 100 0.86 -13.09 16.71
N HIS A 101 1.03 -12.17 15.76
CA HIS A 101 1.74 -10.91 15.96
C HIS A 101 0.76 -9.74 15.93
N THR A 102 1.05 -8.72 16.72
CA THR A 102 0.32 -7.45 16.70
C THR A 102 1.19 -6.41 16.03
N ILE A 103 0.65 -5.77 15.00
CA ILE A 103 1.31 -4.68 14.28
C ILE A 103 0.49 -3.42 14.54
N GLU A 104 1.11 -2.38 15.09
CA GLU A 104 0.48 -1.07 15.18
C GLU A 104 0.83 -0.25 13.94
N VAL A 105 -0.21 0.28 13.32
CA VAL A 105 -0.10 1.20 12.19
C VAL A 105 -0.55 2.57 12.69
N LEU A 106 0.29 3.57 12.52
CA LEU A 106 0.11 4.90 13.11
C LEU A 106 0.22 5.98 12.03
N HIS A 107 -0.61 7.02 12.14
CA HIS A 107 -0.49 8.26 11.38
C HIS A 107 -0.18 9.41 12.36
N PHE A 108 0.98 10.06 12.19
CA PHE A 108 1.40 11.19 13.02
C PHE A 108 1.08 12.56 12.40
N GLY A 109 0.43 12.57 11.23
CA GLY A 109 0.19 13.75 10.41
C GLY A 109 0.97 13.72 9.09
N PRO A 110 0.75 14.71 8.21
CA PRO A 110 1.42 14.81 6.92
C PRO A 110 2.96 14.84 7.03
N ALA A 111 3.64 14.07 6.18
CA ALA A 111 5.08 14.03 6.07
C ALA A 111 5.50 14.14 4.59
N HIS A 112 5.86 13.04 3.93
CA HIS A 112 6.21 13.04 2.51
C HIS A 112 4.97 13.20 1.61
N THR A 113 3.84 12.62 2.03
CA THR A 113 2.48 12.89 1.56
C THR A 113 1.56 13.25 2.73
N THR A 114 0.26 13.44 2.46
CA THR A 114 -0.76 13.69 3.50
C THR A 114 -1.23 12.42 4.21
N GLY A 115 -0.90 11.23 3.70
CA GLY A 115 -1.39 9.94 4.20
C GLY A 115 -0.29 8.97 4.64
N ASP A 116 0.86 9.48 5.06
CA ASP A 116 2.02 8.68 5.47
C ASP A 116 1.74 7.89 6.74
N ILE A 117 2.19 6.64 6.78
CA ILE A 117 1.97 5.76 7.92
C ILE A 117 3.28 5.15 8.43
N PHE A 118 3.29 4.85 9.73
CA PHE A 118 4.40 4.23 10.44
C PHE A 118 3.96 2.89 11.01
N TYR A 119 4.91 1.95 11.09
CA TYR A 119 4.67 0.61 11.63
C TYR A 119 5.48 0.39 12.91
N ILE A 120 4.86 -0.30 13.86
CA ILE A 120 5.53 -0.85 15.04
C ILE A 120 5.19 -2.35 15.10
N PHE A 121 6.23 -3.18 15.17
CA PHE A 121 6.16 -4.65 15.23
C PHE A 121 6.54 -5.17 16.61
#